data_AF-A0A662SU05-F1
#
_entry.id   AF-A0A662SU05-F1
#
_cell.length_a   1.000
_cell.length_b   1.000
_cell.length_c   1.000
_cell.angle_alpha   90.00
_cell.angle_beta   90.00
_cell.angle_gamma   90.00
#
_symmetry.space_group_name_H-M   'P 1'
#
loop_
_entity.id
_entity.type
_entity.pdbx_description
1 polymer ?
#
loop_
_entity_poly.entity_id
_entity_poly.type
_entity_poly.pdbx_seq_one_letter_code
_entity_poly.pdbx_strand_id
1 'polypeptide(L)'
;MEVEKYFVERDELEAEEYRELLNKAREKLKSLDKLRYISFIMLKPDAVARGLVNKILSEFHSRGIYPVKGKIVQMGSREIDELYKFVKIKYADSWWVMPKVFRLAPCVPCIVVGDPREYDTLSHRIRAEIGPTTPAAGGPNHMRYMFKGGNRVFNLIHAGDDPAASLREALVFFTWDEIAEVLNKLDLSSLSETGEWRAPEEISRYEFSDDIGLASVLARVKERAAEVIEKCIGEELKELRKLLSDERKCSTEEISEIRRRLREVWSRESEVLAEAARIVEEKARSILREAESIETKRKEVENAVNALDAIEVFRSLLSERSIISDRFEVMLAKAIRLGLVKSDWEEAFLHTYWATGKQMLKDLMEKKGEDAI
;
A
#
# COMPACT_ATOMS: atom_id res chain seq x y z
N MET A 1 4.95 -20.52 -28.16
CA MET A 1 3.52 -20.25 -27.91
C MET A 1 3.23 -18.85 -28.45
N GLU A 2 2.15 -18.67 -29.19
CA GLU A 2 1.88 -17.44 -29.92
C GLU A 2 1.35 -16.35 -28.99
N VAL A 3 1.99 -15.17 -28.97
CA VAL A 3 1.63 -14.06 -28.06
C VAL A 3 0.24 -13.48 -28.36
N GLU A 4 -0.28 -13.71 -29.56
CA GLU A 4 -1.57 -13.20 -30.01
C GLU A 4 -2.74 -13.71 -29.16
N LYS A 5 -2.62 -14.90 -28.56
CA LYS A 5 -3.66 -15.45 -27.69
C LYS A 5 -4.03 -14.51 -26.55
N TYR A 6 -3.06 -13.76 -26.02
CA TYR A 6 -3.29 -12.78 -24.95
C TYR A 6 -4.12 -11.58 -25.39
N PHE A 7 -4.35 -11.38 -26.68
CA PHE A 7 -5.22 -10.32 -27.19
C PHE A 7 -6.64 -10.83 -27.51
N VAL A 8 -6.79 -12.14 -27.75
CA VAL A 8 -8.04 -12.73 -28.24
C VAL A 8 -8.83 -13.41 -27.11
N GLU A 9 -8.14 -14.06 -26.17
CA GLU A 9 -8.76 -14.75 -25.03
C GLU A 9 -9.10 -13.73 -23.91
N ARG A 10 -10.12 -12.90 -24.17
CA ARG A 10 -10.53 -11.79 -23.29
C ARG A 10 -12.00 -11.85 -22.93
N ASP A 11 -12.33 -11.35 -21.73
CA ASP A 11 -13.72 -11.16 -21.30
C ASP A 11 -14.45 -10.22 -22.29
N GLU A 12 -15.78 -10.36 -22.41
CA GLU A 12 -16.59 -9.58 -23.37
C GLU A 12 -16.40 -8.06 -23.23
N LEU A 13 -16.17 -7.58 -22.01
CA LEU A 13 -15.94 -6.15 -21.71
C LEU A 13 -14.58 -5.65 -22.21
N GLU A 14 -13.61 -6.53 -22.40
CA GLU A 14 -12.24 -6.21 -22.82
C GLU A 14 -12.02 -6.46 -24.32
N ALA A 15 -12.78 -7.39 -24.91
CA ALA A 15 -12.50 -8.00 -26.21
C ALA A 15 -12.33 -6.99 -27.37
N GLU A 16 -13.16 -5.95 -27.45
CA GLU A 16 -13.06 -4.96 -28.54
C GLU A 16 -11.77 -4.15 -28.46
N GLU A 17 -11.44 -3.65 -27.27
CA GLU A 17 -10.24 -2.83 -27.06
C GLU A 17 -8.96 -3.62 -27.32
N TYR A 18 -8.90 -4.87 -26.87
CA TYR A 18 -7.75 -5.73 -27.14
C TYR A 18 -7.64 -6.14 -28.61
N ARG A 19 -8.76 -6.27 -29.34
CA ARG A 19 -8.74 -6.49 -30.79
C ARG A 19 -8.19 -5.28 -31.54
N GLU A 20 -8.63 -4.08 -31.18
CA GLU A 20 -8.07 -2.83 -31.74
C GLU A 20 -6.57 -2.69 -31.41
N LEU A 21 -6.18 -3.04 -30.18
CA LEU A 21 -4.80 -3.02 -29.74
C LEU A 21 -3.93 -3.97 -30.56
N LEU A 22 -4.41 -5.20 -30.82
CA LEU A 22 -3.71 -6.18 -31.66
C LEU A 22 -3.53 -5.67 -33.10
N ASN A 23 -4.58 -5.08 -33.68
CA ASN A 23 -4.51 -4.52 -35.04
C ASN A 23 -3.46 -3.40 -35.13
N LYS A 24 -3.43 -2.49 -34.15
CA LYS A 24 -2.40 -1.44 -34.07
C LYS A 24 -1.01 -2.02 -33.84
N ALA A 25 -0.89 -3.05 -33.00
CA ALA A 25 0.39 -3.71 -32.77
C ALA A 25 0.95 -4.33 -34.06
N ARG A 26 0.11 -4.97 -34.89
CA ARG A 26 0.50 -5.51 -36.20
C ARG A 26 0.97 -4.44 -37.19
N GLU A 27 0.40 -3.23 -37.11
CA GLU A 27 0.82 -2.10 -37.94
C GLU A 27 2.16 -1.51 -37.47
N LYS A 28 2.35 -1.34 -36.16
CA LYS A 28 3.48 -0.59 -35.59
C LYS A 28 4.72 -1.45 -35.29
N LEU A 29 4.54 -2.74 -35.03
CA LEU A 29 5.62 -3.62 -34.57
C LEU A 29 6.10 -4.53 -35.71
N LYS A 30 7.42 -4.66 -35.85
CA LYS A 30 8.02 -5.57 -36.84
C LYS A 30 7.78 -7.05 -36.53
N SER A 31 7.61 -7.38 -35.25
CA SER A 31 7.37 -8.74 -34.77
C SER A 31 6.61 -8.65 -33.45
N LEU A 32 5.47 -9.35 -33.38
CA LEU A 32 4.70 -9.47 -32.15
C LEU A 32 5.39 -10.37 -31.13
N ASP A 33 6.15 -11.39 -31.55
CA ASP A 33 6.81 -12.33 -30.65
C ASP A 33 7.69 -11.65 -29.61
N LYS A 34 8.27 -10.49 -29.94
CA LYS A 34 9.08 -9.72 -28.99
C LYS A 34 8.29 -9.22 -27.77
N LEU A 35 6.97 -9.15 -27.85
CA LEU A 35 6.10 -8.77 -26.72
C LEU A 35 6.19 -9.75 -25.54
N ARG A 36 6.66 -10.98 -25.75
CA ARG A 36 6.90 -11.90 -24.62
C ARG A 36 8.04 -11.47 -23.70
N TYR A 37 8.96 -10.62 -24.17
CA TYR A 37 10.18 -10.21 -23.47
C TYR A 37 10.12 -8.80 -22.89
N ILE A 38 8.95 -8.16 -22.95
CA ILE A 38 8.69 -6.81 -22.43
C ILE A 38 7.57 -6.88 -21.41
N SER A 39 7.56 -5.97 -20.45
CA SER A 39 6.43 -5.77 -19.55
C SER A 39 6.37 -4.32 -19.10
N PHE A 40 5.21 -3.94 -18.58
CA PHE A 40 5.00 -2.68 -17.91
C PHE A 40 5.06 -2.88 -16.40
N ILE A 41 5.85 -2.06 -15.73
CA ILE A 41 5.79 -1.92 -14.27
C ILE A 41 5.55 -0.46 -13.91
N MET A 42 5.01 -0.22 -12.73
CA MET A 42 4.94 1.12 -12.17
C MET A 42 5.27 1.07 -10.69
N LEU A 43 6.26 1.87 -10.29
CA LEU A 43 6.55 2.11 -8.89
C LEU A 43 5.58 3.16 -8.38
N LYS A 44 4.79 2.76 -7.39
CA LYS A 44 3.67 3.51 -6.85
C LYS A 44 4.12 4.68 -5.96
N PRO A 45 3.21 5.62 -5.63
CA PRO A 45 3.52 6.76 -4.77
C PRO A 45 4.23 6.40 -3.47
N ASP A 46 3.89 5.26 -2.86
CA ASP A 46 4.51 4.77 -1.63
C ASP A 46 5.97 4.31 -1.83
N ALA A 47 6.32 3.78 -3.01
CA ALA A 47 7.72 3.49 -3.33
C ALA A 47 8.55 4.76 -3.54
N VAL A 48 7.95 5.78 -4.15
CA VAL A 48 8.57 7.10 -4.36
C VAL A 48 8.78 7.81 -3.03
N ALA A 49 7.71 7.95 -2.25
CA ALA A 49 7.72 8.62 -0.97
C ALA A 49 8.71 7.99 0.01
N ARG A 50 8.95 6.68 -0.07
CA ARG A 50 9.90 5.98 0.80
C ARG A 50 11.34 5.94 0.26
N GLY A 51 11.65 6.63 -0.84
CA GLY A 51 12.98 6.62 -1.46
C GLY A 51 13.40 5.21 -1.94
N LEU A 52 12.45 4.35 -2.29
CA LEU A 52 12.70 2.94 -2.62
C LEU A 52 12.92 2.69 -4.11
N VAL A 53 12.70 3.70 -4.95
CA VAL A 53 12.70 3.56 -6.41
C VAL A 53 13.98 2.91 -6.93
N ASN A 54 15.14 3.51 -6.64
CA ASN A 54 16.42 2.98 -7.13
C ASN A 54 16.74 1.59 -6.54
N LYS A 55 16.32 1.32 -5.29
CA LYS A 55 16.52 0.00 -4.66
C LYS A 55 15.70 -1.09 -5.36
N ILE A 56 14.44 -0.80 -5.66
CA ILE A 56 13.54 -1.72 -6.37
C ILE A 56 14.06 -2.00 -7.78
N LEU A 57 14.54 -0.98 -8.49
CA LEU A 57 15.04 -1.14 -9.86
C LEU A 57 16.39 -1.88 -9.90
N SER A 58 17.26 -1.64 -8.91
CA SER A 58 18.49 -2.43 -8.72
C SER A 58 18.16 -3.90 -8.45
N GLU A 59 17.09 -4.18 -7.72
CA GLU A 59 16.64 -5.56 -7.46
C GLU A 59 16.01 -6.23 -8.69
N PHE A 60 15.30 -5.47 -9.55
CA PHE A 60 14.93 -6.01 -10.87
C PHE A 60 16.17 -6.34 -11.70
N HIS A 61 17.15 -5.44 -11.70
CA HIS A 61 18.40 -5.60 -12.45
C HIS A 61 19.20 -6.83 -11.97
N SER A 62 19.31 -7.03 -10.64
CA SER A 62 19.97 -8.21 -10.05
C SER A 62 19.30 -9.53 -10.46
N ARG A 63 17.99 -9.48 -10.75
CA ARG A 63 17.22 -10.61 -11.27
C ARG A 63 17.30 -10.74 -12.81
N GLY A 64 18.05 -9.90 -13.51
CA GLY A 64 18.12 -9.91 -14.97
C GLY A 64 16.83 -9.43 -15.63
N ILE A 65 16.16 -8.46 -15.00
CA ILE A 65 15.01 -7.72 -15.53
C ILE A 65 15.45 -6.26 -15.61
N TYR A 66 15.49 -5.71 -16.81
CA TYR A 66 16.16 -4.46 -17.10
C TYR A 66 15.13 -3.37 -17.40
N PRO A 67 14.99 -2.33 -16.55
CA PRO A 67 14.26 -1.14 -16.92
C PRO A 67 15.01 -0.42 -18.03
N VAL A 68 14.36 -0.21 -19.16
CA VAL A 68 14.96 0.42 -20.34
C VAL A 68 14.35 1.77 -20.66
N LYS A 69 13.19 2.07 -20.08
CA LYS A 69 12.54 3.36 -20.17
C LYS A 69 11.73 3.63 -18.92
N GLY A 70 11.74 4.86 -18.42
CA GLY A 70 10.93 5.28 -17.29
C GLY A 70 10.76 6.79 -17.26
N LYS A 71 9.72 7.28 -16.58
CA LYS A 71 9.48 8.72 -16.38
C LYS A 71 8.76 8.94 -15.04
N ILE A 72 8.89 10.13 -14.46
CA ILE A 72 8.14 10.51 -13.25
C ILE A 72 6.78 11.07 -13.70
N VAL A 73 5.68 10.56 -13.14
CA VAL A 73 4.32 10.99 -13.51
C VAL A 73 3.50 11.28 -12.27
N GLN A 74 2.97 12.50 -12.16
CA GLN A 74 1.90 12.79 -11.23
C GLN A 74 0.57 12.39 -11.89
N MET A 75 0.01 11.25 -11.48
CA MET A 75 -1.23 10.74 -12.09
C MET A 75 -2.44 11.58 -11.70
N GLY A 76 -3.25 11.96 -12.69
CA GLY A 76 -4.59 12.49 -12.50
C GLY A 76 -5.65 11.37 -12.54
N SER A 77 -6.92 11.75 -12.45
CA SER A 77 -8.04 10.81 -12.50
C SER A 77 -8.06 9.99 -13.79
N ARG A 78 -7.74 10.61 -14.93
CA ARG A 78 -7.69 9.95 -16.24
C ARG A 78 -6.68 8.82 -16.27
N GLU A 79 -5.43 9.07 -15.86
CA GLU A 79 -4.38 8.04 -15.91
C GLU A 79 -4.71 6.87 -14.97
N ILE A 80 -5.29 7.15 -13.79
CA ILE A 80 -5.70 6.10 -12.84
C ILE A 80 -6.83 5.25 -13.45
N ASP A 81 -7.84 5.89 -14.03
CA ASP A 81 -8.99 5.20 -14.61
C ASP A 81 -8.59 4.38 -15.84
N GLU A 82 -7.72 4.89 -16.71
CA GLU A 82 -7.23 4.15 -17.87
C GLU A 82 -6.31 2.98 -17.45
N LEU A 83 -5.38 3.21 -16.51
CA LEU A 83 -4.48 2.15 -16.03
C LEU A 83 -5.27 0.97 -15.45
N TYR A 84 -6.32 1.23 -14.68
CA TYR A 84 -7.09 0.22 -13.96
C TYR A 84 -8.47 -0.07 -14.55
N LYS A 85 -8.74 0.33 -15.79
CA LYS A 85 -10.06 0.30 -16.45
C LYS A 85 -10.90 -0.95 -16.16
N PHE A 86 -10.35 -2.13 -16.37
CA PHE A 86 -11.06 -3.41 -16.20
C PHE A 86 -11.05 -3.93 -14.76
N VAL A 87 -10.09 -3.48 -13.96
CA VAL A 87 -9.95 -3.83 -12.54
C VAL A 87 -10.88 -2.97 -11.67
N LYS A 88 -11.10 -1.71 -12.03
CA LYS A 88 -11.96 -0.75 -11.32
C LYS A 88 -13.37 -1.29 -11.11
N ILE A 89 -13.94 -1.98 -12.11
CA ILE A 89 -15.28 -2.58 -12.03
C ILE A 89 -15.31 -3.67 -10.95
N LYS A 90 -14.26 -4.50 -10.88
CA LYS A 90 -14.15 -5.61 -9.92
C LYS A 90 -13.96 -5.12 -8.47
N TYR A 91 -13.44 -3.90 -8.28
CA TYR A 91 -13.14 -3.33 -6.96
C TYR A 91 -13.93 -2.04 -6.67
N ALA A 92 -15.11 -1.88 -7.27
CA ALA A 92 -15.90 -0.65 -7.23
C ALA A 92 -16.11 -0.10 -5.81
N ASP A 93 -16.39 -0.97 -4.83
CA ASP A 93 -16.66 -0.60 -3.43
C ASP A 93 -15.45 0.03 -2.71
N SER A 94 -14.24 -0.27 -3.17
CA SER A 94 -12.99 0.24 -2.59
C SER A 94 -12.26 1.23 -3.49
N TRP A 95 -12.75 1.48 -4.71
CA TRP A 95 -12.03 2.25 -5.73
C TRP A 95 -11.72 3.69 -5.31
N TRP A 96 -12.59 4.29 -4.50
CA TRP A 96 -12.48 5.68 -4.03
C TRP A 96 -11.19 5.97 -3.24
N VAL A 97 -10.50 4.94 -2.72
CA VAL A 97 -9.20 5.12 -2.06
C VAL A 97 -8.04 5.33 -3.03
N MET A 98 -8.17 4.92 -4.29
CA MET A 98 -7.08 5.00 -5.27
C MET A 98 -6.66 6.45 -5.54
N PRO A 99 -7.59 7.40 -5.84
CA PRO A 99 -7.23 8.81 -5.98
C PRO A 99 -6.59 9.41 -4.72
N LYS A 100 -6.98 8.94 -3.53
CA LYS A 100 -6.38 9.41 -2.25
C LYS A 100 -4.91 9.05 -2.14
N VAL A 101 -4.46 7.93 -2.71
CA VAL A 101 -3.04 7.52 -2.69
C VAL A 101 -2.26 8.18 -3.82
N PHE A 102 -2.79 8.16 -5.04
CA PHE A 102 -2.08 8.68 -6.22
C PHE A 102 -1.88 10.19 -6.20
N ARG A 103 -2.64 10.95 -5.40
CA ARG A 103 -2.41 12.39 -5.18
C ARG A 103 -1.25 12.73 -4.23
N LEU A 104 -0.72 11.77 -3.46
CA LEU A 104 0.24 12.05 -2.38
C LEU A 104 1.67 12.23 -2.88
N ALA A 105 2.03 11.50 -3.94
CA ALA A 105 3.32 11.56 -4.60
C ALA A 105 3.18 11.06 -6.05
N PRO A 106 4.13 11.38 -6.93
CA PRO A 106 4.14 10.82 -8.28
C PRO A 106 4.45 9.32 -8.26
N CYS A 107 4.24 8.67 -9.40
CA CYS A 107 4.68 7.30 -9.66
C CYS A 107 5.82 7.29 -10.69
N VAL A 108 6.45 6.13 -10.86
CA VAL A 108 7.46 5.88 -11.89
C VAL A 108 7.02 4.71 -12.77
N PRO A 109 6.23 4.96 -13.82
CA PRO A 109 6.00 3.98 -14.87
C PRO A 109 7.30 3.67 -15.60
N CYS A 110 7.54 2.38 -15.84
CA CYS A 110 8.69 1.87 -16.57
C CYS A 110 8.28 0.80 -17.59
N ILE A 111 9.01 0.79 -18.69
CA ILE A 111 9.09 -0.34 -19.60
C ILE A 111 10.31 -1.16 -19.19
N VAL A 112 10.09 -2.45 -18.94
CA VAL A 112 11.14 -3.40 -18.59
C VAL A 112 11.25 -4.49 -19.64
N VAL A 113 12.46 -5.01 -19.82
CA VAL A 113 12.75 -6.13 -20.71
C VAL A 113 13.56 -7.20 -19.98
N GLY A 114 13.54 -8.42 -20.48
CA GLY A 114 14.25 -9.53 -19.85
C GLY A 114 13.81 -10.88 -20.38
N ASP A 115 14.56 -11.92 -20.00
CA ASP A 115 14.23 -13.29 -20.35
C ASP A 115 13.07 -13.81 -19.47
N PRO A 116 11.97 -14.34 -20.05
CA PRO A 116 10.91 -15.03 -19.34
C PRO A 116 11.38 -16.25 -18.53
N ARG A 117 12.54 -16.83 -18.85
CA ARG A 117 13.07 -18.06 -18.24
C ARG A 117 12.05 -19.22 -18.33
N GLU A 118 11.67 -19.80 -17.20
CA GLU A 118 10.69 -20.88 -17.11
C GLU A 118 9.23 -20.44 -17.34
N TYR A 119 8.97 -19.13 -17.42
CA TYR A 119 7.63 -18.59 -17.64
C TYR A 119 7.34 -18.37 -19.14
N ASP A 120 6.06 -18.39 -19.50
CA ASP A 120 5.61 -18.12 -20.87
C ASP A 120 6.02 -16.71 -21.35
N THR A 121 5.96 -15.73 -20.45
CA THR A 121 6.24 -14.32 -20.76
C THR A 121 6.90 -13.62 -19.58
N LEU A 122 7.59 -12.51 -19.86
CA LEU A 122 8.22 -11.67 -18.84
C LEU A 122 7.20 -11.12 -17.84
N SER A 123 5.97 -10.83 -18.28
CA SER A 123 4.91 -10.34 -17.39
C SER A 123 4.59 -11.39 -16.31
N HIS A 124 4.38 -12.65 -16.69
CA HIS A 124 4.16 -13.74 -15.73
C HIS A 124 5.33 -13.91 -14.76
N ARG A 125 6.56 -13.85 -15.29
CA ARG A 125 7.77 -13.90 -14.47
C ARG A 125 7.79 -12.76 -13.45
N ILE A 126 7.59 -11.51 -13.88
CA ILE A 126 7.57 -10.34 -12.99
C ILE A 126 6.49 -10.50 -11.92
N ARG A 127 5.29 -10.97 -12.28
CA ARG A 127 4.20 -11.18 -11.32
C ARG A 127 4.58 -12.18 -10.22
N ALA A 128 5.33 -13.23 -10.56
CA ALA A 128 5.89 -14.18 -9.59
C ALA A 128 6.98 -13.54 -8.72
N GLU A 129 7.91 -12.78 -9.32
CA GLU A 129 9.04 -12.14 -8.62
C GLU A 129 8.57 -11.05 -7.63
N ILE A 130 7.56 -10.25 -8.01
CA ILE A 130 7.02 -9.20 -7.11
C ILE A 130 6.13 -9.80 -6.01
N GLY A 131 5.51 -10.95 -6.27
CA GLY A 131 4.63 -11.67 -5.35
C GLY A 131 3.19 -11.14 -5.26
N PRO A 132 2.41 -11.64 -4.28
CA PRO A 132 0.97 -11.38 -4.18
C PRO A 132 0.63 -9.91 -3.92
N THR A 133 -0.60 -9.52 -4.23
CA THR A 133 -1.09 -8.14 -4.04
C THR A 133 -1.05 -7.71 -2.59
N THR A 134 -1.38 -8.62 -1.65
CA THR A 134 -1.14 -8.45 -0.21
C THR A 134 0.32 -8.81 0.10
N PRO A 135 1.18 -7.85 0.49
CA PRO A 135 2.60 -8.11 0.72
C PRO A 135 2.85 -9.17 1.80
N ALA A 136 2.06 -9.16 2.88
CA ALA A 136 2.16 -10.13 3.97
C ALA A 136 1.77 -11.57 3.56
N ALA A 137 1.01 -11.73 2.46
CA ALA A 137 0.75 -13.02 1.87
C ALA A 137 1.96 -13.55 1.05
N GLY A 138 2.99 -12.73 0.81
CA GLY A 138 4.24 -13.12 0.16
C GLY A 138 5.31 -13.64 1.12
N GLY A 139 6.47 -14.04 0.61
CA GLY A 139 7.64 -14.41 1.42
C GLY A 139 8.85 -13.52 1.14
N PRO A 140 9.97 -13.67 1.86
CA PRO A 140 11.18 -12.83 1.74
C PRO A 140 11.72 -12.68 0.31
N ASN A 141 11.53 -13.69 -0.54
CA ASN A 141 11.98 -13.65 -1.94
C ASN A 141 11.10 -12.76 -2.84
N HIS A 142 9.89 -12.40 -2.41
CA HIS A 142 8.97 -11.55 -3.16
C HIS A 142 9.25 -10.07 -2.88
N MET A 143 9.37 -9.25 -3.92
CA MET A 143 9.78 -7.84 -3.77
C MET A 143 8.81 -7.02 -2.91
N ARG A 144 7.49 -7.24 -3.05
CA ARG A 144 6.49 -6.52 -2.22
C ARG A 144 6.67 -6.81 -0.73
N TYR A 145 7.06 -8.03 -0.38
CA TYR A 145 7.36 -8.41 1.01
C TYR A 145 8.70 -7.83 1.45
N MET A 146 9.75 -8.05 0.65
CA MET A 146 11.13 -7.63 0.94
C MET A 146 11.23 -6.12 1.23
N PHE A 147 10.55 -5.30 0.43
CA PHE A 147 10.52 -3.85 0.60
C PHE A 147 9.42 -3.37 1.56
N LYS A 148 8.77 -4.30 2.28
CA LYS A 148 7.76 -4.03 3.32
C LYS A 148 6.57 -3.20 2.79
N GLY A 149 5.89 -3.69 1.76
CA GLY A 149 4.60 -3.11 1.35
C GLY A 149 3.60 -3.14 2.51
N GLY A 150 2.87 -2.05 2.70
CA GLY A 150 2.02 -1.81 3.86
C GLY A 150 0.65 -2.51 3.82
N ASN A 151 0.00 -2.56 2.65
CA ASN A 151 -1.29 -3.24 2.43
C ASN A 151 -1.51 -3.50 0.92
N ARG A 152 -2.72 -3.87 0.48
CA ARG A 152 -3.02 -4.15 -0.93
C ARG A 152 -2.88 -2.95 -1.87
N VAL A 153 -3.07 -1.73 -1.37
CA VAL A 153 -2.94 -0.48 -2.15
C VAL A 153 -1.51 0.04 -2.08
N PHE A 154 -0.99 0.17 -0.86
CA PHE A 154 0.40 0.52 -0.53
C PHE A 154 1.32 -0.70 -0.67
N ASN A 155 1.37 -1.28 -1.87
CA ASN A 155 2.18 -2.46 -2.18
C ASN A 155 3.35 -2.17 -3.12
N LEU A 156 3.77 -0.91 -3.24
CA LEU A 156 4.99 -0.44 -3.91
C LEU A 156 5.05 -0.60 -5.44
N ILE A 157 4.63 -1.74 -5.98
CA ILE A 157 4.88 -2.14 -7.37
C ILE A 157 3.57 -2.60 -8.00
N HIS A 158 3.21 -1.98 -9.12
CA HIS A 158 2.24 -2.48 -10.09
C HIS A 158 2.98 -3.13 -11.27
N ALA A 159 2.40 -4.17 -11.86
CA ALA A 159 2.92 -4.81 -13.06
C ALA A 159 1.77 -5.35 -13.91
N GLY A 160 1.91 -5.30 -15.23
CA GLY A 160 0.93 -5.88 -16.16
C GLY A 160 0.86 -7.40 -15.99
N ASP A 161 -0.35 -7.96 -16.08
CA ASP A 161 -0.58 -9.38 -15.84
C ASP A 161 -0.06 -10.28 -16.99
N ASP A 162 -0.07 -9.76 -18.21
CA ASP A 162 0.36 -10.45 -19.43
C ASP A 162 0.90 -9.45 -20.48
N PRO A 163 1.41 -9.91 -21.64
CA PRO A 163 1.98 -9.01 -22.66
C PRO A 163 0.99 -7.99 -23.24
N ALA A 164 -0.27 -8.37 -23.43
CA ALA A 164 -1.26 -7.47 -24.02
C ALA A 164 -1.72 -6.42 -23.00
N ALA A 165 -1.94 -6.85 -21.74
CA ALA A 165 -2.21 -5.93 -20.64
C ALA A 165 -1.03 -4.97 -20.43
N SER A 166 0.21 -5.48 -20.43
CA SER A 166 1.42 -4.67 -20.33
C SER A 166 1.52 -3.62 -21.44
N LEU A 167 1.21 -4.00 -22.69
CA LEU A 167 1.22 -3.06 -23.82
C LEU A 167 0.17 -1.96 -23.65
N ARG A 168 -1.07 -2.33 -23.30
CA ARG A 168 -2.17 -1.39 -23.04
C ARG A 168 -1.82 -0.41 -21.93
N GLU A 169 -1.30 -0.92 -20.82
CA GLU A 169 -0.93 -0.12 -19.64
C GLU A 169 0.27 0.79 -19.91
N ALA A 170 1.26 0.30 -20.65
CA ALA A 170 2.36 1.13 -21.11
C ALA A 170 1.87 2.30 -21.97
N LEU A 171 0.86 2.08 -22.83
CA LEU A 171 0.29 3.13 -23.70
C LEU A 171 -0.45 4.24 -22.94
N VAL A 172 -0.76 4.06 -21.65
CA VAL A 172 -1.25 5.15 -20.79
C VAL A 172 -0.16 6.21 -20.58
N PHE A 173 1.12 5.78 -20.55
CA PHE A 173 2.24 6.65 -20.20
C PHE A 173 3.23 6.88 -21.34
N PHE A 174 3.34 5.96 -22.29
CA PHE A 174 4.31 5.95 -23.37
C PHE A 174 3.61 5.92 -24.72
N THR A 175 4.22 6.53 -25.73
CA THR A 175 3.67 6.47 -27.09
C THR A 175 4.01 5.14 -27.78
N TRP A 176 3.30 4.83 -28.86
CA TRP A 176 3.62 3.69 -29.72
C TRP A 176 5.07 3.74 -30.24
N ASP A 177 5.56 4.91 -30.64
CA ASP A 177 6.92 5.05 -31.16
C ASP A 177 7.96 4.73 -30.09
N GLU A 178 7.72 5.14 -28.85
CA GLU A 178 8.58 4.83 -27.71
C GLU A 178 8.66 3.32 -27.44
N ILE A 179 7.53 2.62 -27.51
CA ILE A 179 7.44 1.17 -27.29
C ILE A 179 8.05 0.40 -28.47
N ALA A 180 7.74 0.82 -29.69
CA ALA A 180 8.27 0.21 -30.90
C ALA A 180 9.80 0.37 -30.98
N GLU A 181 10.36 1.51 -30.56
CA GLU A 181 11.79 1.71 -30.46
C GLU A 181 12.45 0.68 -29.54
N VAL A 182 11.91 0.48 -28.33
CA VAL A 182 12.40 -0.51 -27.37
C VAL A 182 12.39 -1.91 -27.98
N LEU A 183 11.25 -2.33 -28.56
CA LEU A 183 11.11 -3.67 -29.14
C LEU A 183 12.02 -3.88 -30.37
N ASN A 184 12.19 -2.85 -31.20
CA ASN A 184 13.04 -2.93 -32.37
C ASN A 184 14.52 -3.09 -31.99
N LYS A 185 14.97 -2.38 -30.96
CA LYS A 185 16.36 -2.43 -30.45
C LYS A 185 16.61 -3.59 -29.50
N LEU A 186 15.57 -4.30 -29.05
CA LEU A 186 15.71 -5.39 -28.09
C LEU A 186 16.58 -6.53 -28.66
N ASP A 187 17.75 -6.69 -28.04
CA ASP A 187 18.67 -7.82 -28.18
C ASP A 187 18.97 -8.39 -26.78
N LEU A 188 18.41 -9.58 -26.52
CA LEU A 188 18.51 -10.26 -25.22
C LEU A 188 19.95 -10.60 -24.83
N SER A 189 20.83 -10.83 -25.79
CA SER A 189 22.21 -11.24 -25.53
C SER A 189 23.08 -10.11 -24.96
N SER A 190 22.69 -8.86 -25.23
CA SER A 190 23.39 -7.65 -24.78
C SER A 190 22.82 -7.03 -23.51
N LEU A 191 21.73 -7.58 -22.95
CA LEU A 191 21.02 -6.94 -21.84
C LEU A 191 21.89 -6.79 -20.57
N SER A 192 22.76 -7.75 -20.28
CA SER A 192 23.68 -7.67 -19.13
C SER A 192 24.73 -6.56 -19.26
N GLU A 193 24.94 -6.04 -20.47
CA GLU A 193 25.84 -4.91 -20.73
C GLU A 193 25.12 -3.56 -20.62
N THR A 194 23.79 -3.56 -20.53
CA THR A 194 23.02 -2.34 -20.30
C THR A 194 23.26 -1.85 -18.88
N GLY A 195 23.56 -0.55 -18.74
CA GLY A 195 23.76 0.05 -17.43
C GLY A 195 22.48 0.05 -16.60
N GLU A 196 22.62 0.07 -15.27
CA GLU A 196 21.48 0.22 -14.37
C GLU A 196 20.72 1.52 -14.67
N TRP A 197 19.44 1.40 -15.01
CA TRP A 197 18.57 2.56 -15.09
C TRP A 197 18.31 3.09 -13.69
N ARG A 198 18.55 4.40 -13.51
CA ARG A 198 18.26 5.13 -12.29
C ARG A 198 17.15 6.13 -12.54
N ALA A 199 16.30 6.31 -11.54
CA ALA A 199 15.30 7.36 -11.60
C ALA A 199 15.97 8.74 -11.64
N PRO A 200 15.33 9.73 -12.28
CA PRO A 200 15.83 11.11 -12.29
C PRO A 200 16.05 11.64 -10.87
N GLU A 201 17.12 12.41 -10.66
CA GLU A 201 17.50 12.91 -9.33
C GLU A 201 16.40 13.75 -8.65
N GLU A 202 15.53 14.39 -9.44
CA GLU A 202 14.42 15.18 -8.92
C GLU A 202 13.41 14.36 -8.11
N ILE A 203 13.40 13.02 -8.27
CA ILE A 203 12.49 12.15 -7.52
C ILE A 203 12.68 12.25 -6.01
N SER A 204 13.90 12.55 -5.56
CA SER A 204 14.25 12.73 -4.14
C SER A 204 13.46 13.85 -3.47
N ARG A 205 12.93 14.82 -4.23
CA ARG A 205 12.12 15.93 -3.72
C ARG A 205 10.74 15.48 -3.22
N TYR A 206 10.31 14.28 -3.60
CA TYR A 206 9.02 13.71 -3.22
C TYR A 206 9.15 12.69 -2.08
N GLU A 207 10.35 12.51 -1.53
CA GLU A 207 10.57 11.62 -0.39
C GLU A 207 9.86 12.18 0.85
N PHE A 208 9.01 11.35 1.43
CA PHE A 208 8.36 11.57 2.69
C PHE A 208 9.21 10.96 3.81
N SER A 209 9.56 11.78 4.79
CA SER A 209 10.52 11.38 5.84
C SER A 209 9.97 10.33 6.81
N ASP A 210 8.65 10.25 6.97
CA ASP A 210 8.06 9.30 7.92
C ASP A 210 7.81 7.95 7.27
N ASP A 211 8.02 6.89 8.05
CA ASP A 211 7.76 5.53 7.60
C ASP A 211 6.24 5.29 7.42
N ILE A 212 5.88 4.83 6.21
CA ILE A 212 4.52 4.49 5.78
C ILE A 212 4.36 2.96 5.82
N GLY A 213 4.39 2.43 7.04
CA GLY A 213 4.23 1.01 7.33
C GLY A 213 3.21 0.77 8.43
N LEU A 214 2.66 -0.45 8.49
CA LEU A 214 1.62 -0.83 9.45
C LEU A 214 1.98 -0.46 10.89
N ALA A 215 3.09 -0.99 11.41
CA ALA A 215 3.52 -0.73 12.78
C ALA A 215 3.75 0.77 13.04
N SER A 216 4.35 1.47 12.08
CA SER A 216 4.76 2.87 12.24
C SER A 216 3.57 3.83 12.24
N VAL A 217 2.63 3.66 11.31
CA VAL A 217 1.40 4.47 11.25
C VAL A 217 0.53 4.22 12.48
N LEU A 218 0.31 2.96 12.85
CA LEU A 218 -0.53 2.62 13.99
C LEU A 218 0.07 3.13 15.31
N ALA A 219 1.38 2.92 15.52
CA ALA A 219 2.07 3.43 16.72
C ALA A 219 1.94 4.96 16.84
N ARG A 220 2.15 5.73 15.77
CA ARG A 220 2.01 7.21 15.81
C ARG A 220 0.60 7.66 16.18
N VAL A 221 -0.43 7.03 15.61
CA VAL A 221 -1.83 7.35 15.92
C VAL A 221 -2.14 7.00 17.38
N LYS A 222 -1.68 5.84 17.85
CA LYS A 222 -1.86 5.38 19.23
C LYS A 222 -1.06 6.20 20.26
N GLU A 223 0.15 6.66 19.92
CA GLU A 223 0.93 7.60 20.74
C GLU A 223 0.18 8.90 20.97
N ARG A 224 -0.43 9.46 19.93
CA ARG A 224 -1.28 10.67 20.04
C ARG A 224 -2.56 10.38 20.82
N ALA A 225 -3.15 9.20 20.68
CA ALA A 225 -4.30 8.80 21.48
C ALA A 225 -3.93 8.74 22.97
N ALA A 226 -2.78 8.16 23.31
CA ALA A 226 -2.25 8.13 24.66
C ALA A 226 -2.04 9.55 25.22
N GLU A 227 -1.54 10.51 24.44
CA GLU A 227 -1.44 11.93 24.86
C GLU A 227 -2.80 12.55 25.23
N VAL A 228 -3.88 12.19 24.51
CA VAL A 228 -5.23 12.66 24.84
C VAL A 228 -5.72 12.02 26.13
N ILE A 229 -5.46 10.73 26.34
CA ILE A 229 -5.85 10.00 27.55
C ILE A 229 -5.09 10.53 28.78
N GLU A 230 -3.79 10.79 28.66
CA GLU A 230 -2.93 11.33 29.73
C GLU A 230 -3.41 12.70 30.24
N LYS A 231 -3.99 13.54 29.38
CA LYS A 231 -4.60 14.81 29.82
C LYS A 231 -5.75 14.60 30.79
N CYS A 232 -6.38 13.42 30.79
CA CYS A 232 -7.44 13.06 31.72
C CYS A 232 -6.88 12.40 32.98
N ILE A 233 -6.01 11.39 32.87
CA ILE A 233 -5.63 10.54 34.03
C ILE A 233 -4.20 10.73 34.55
N GLY A 234 -3.35 11.53 33.88
CA GLY A 234 -1.99 11.84 34.33
C GLY A 234 -0.99 10.69 34.10
N GLU A 235 -0.06 10.48 35.04
CA GLU A 235 1.11 9.59 34.90
C GLU A 235 0.80 8.08 34.85
N GLU A 236 -0.47 7.68 34.95
CA GLU A 236 -0.91 6.28 34.99
C GLU A 236 -0.64 5.51 33.68
N LEU A 237 -0.15 6.18 32.62
CA LEU A 237 0.14 5.58 31.30
C LEU A 237 1.62 5.27 31.04
N LYS A 238 2.50 5.27 32.06
CA LYS A 238 3.93 4.93 31.89
C LYS A 238 4.15 3.57 31.21
N GLU A 239 3.37 2.55 31.56
CA GLU A 239 3.48 1.24 30.89
C GLU A 239 3.03 1.31 29.44
N LEU A 240 1.92 1.99 29.13
CA LEU A 240 1.42 2.17 27.76
C LEU A 240 2.47 2.87 26.87
N ARG A 241 3.15 3.89 27.39
CA ARG A 241 4.25 4.57 26.67
C ARG A 241 5.41 3.64 26.34
N LYS A 242 5.75 2.72 27.25
CA LYS A 242 6.78 1.72 27.00
C LYS A 242 6.35 0.75 25.89
N LEU A 243 5.10 0.28 25.94
CA LEU A 243 4.55 -0.63 24.92
C LEU A 243 4.53 0.02 23.54
N LEU A 244 4.10 1.28 23.44
CA LEU A 244 4.12 2.04 22.18
C LEU A 244 5.53 2.21 21.61
N SER A 245 6.53 2.45 22.47
CA SER A 245 7.93 2.47 22.05
C SER A 245 8.39 1.13 21.50
N ASP A 246 7.96 0.02 22.10
CA ASP A 246 8.29 -1.33 21.65
C ASP A 246 7.56 -1.70 20.35
N GLU A 247 6.31 -1.23 20.16
CA GLU A 247 5.57 -1.32 18.91
C GLU A 247 6.32 -0.61 17.78
N ARG A 248 6.74 0.63 18.00
CA ARG A 248 7.45 1.43 16.99
C ARG A 248 8.73 0.76 16.52
N LYS A 249 9.46 0.10 17.43
CA LYS A 249 10.68 -0.67 17.10
C LYS A 249 10.42 -1.88 16.21
N CYS A 250 9.18 -2.37 16.12
CA CYS A 250 8.87 -3.51 15.24
C CYS A 250 9.10 -3.16 13.76
N SER A 251 8.92 -1.89 13.36
CA SER A 251 9.02 -1.43 11.95
C SER A 251 10.33 -1.79 11.23
N THR A 252 11.42 -2.03 11.97
CA THR A 252 12.73 -2.39 11.39
C THR A 252 12.83 -3.86 10.98
N GLU A 253 11.94 -4.72 11.45
CA GLU A 253 11.96 -6.17 11.19
C GLU A 253 11.29 -6.54 9.85
N GLU A 254 11.42 -7.79 9.41
CA GLU A 254 10.65 -8.32 8.27
C GLU A 254 9.14 -8.43 8.59
N ILE A 255 8.28 -8.48 7.56
CA ILE A 255 6.81 -8.43 7.73
C ILE A 255 6.28 -9.52 8.68
N SER A 256 6.77 -10.76 8.59
CA SER A 256 6.32 -11.85 9.48
C SER A 256 6.65 -11.59 10.94
N GLU A 257 7.84 -11.02 11.19
CA GLU A 257 8.33 -10.74 12.54
C GLU A 257 7.66 -9.49 13.12
N ILE A 258 7.44 -8.45 12.30
CA ILE A 258 6.56 -7.32 12.63
C ILE A 258 5.23 -7.85 13.16
N ARG A 259 4.55 -8.66 12.35
CA ARG A 259 3.23 -9.20 12.68
C ARG A 259 3.23 -10.06 13.94
N ARG A 260 4.27 -10.86 14.16
CA ARG A 260 4.42 -11.68 15.38
C ARG A 260 4.57 -10.81 16.62
N ARG A 261 5.45 -9.82 16.60
CA ARG A 261 5.69 -8.93 17.73
C ARG A 261 4.50 -8.01 18.02
N LEU A 262 3.82 -7.52 16.97
CA LEU A 262 2.60 -6.72 17.13
C LEU A 262 1.53 -7.49 17.92
N ARG A 263 1.36 -8.80 17.72
CA ARG A 263 0.42 -9.60 18.54
C ARG A 263 0.73 -9.53 20.03
N GLU A 264 2.00 -9.73 20.36
CA GLU A 264 2.46 -9.76 21.75
C GLU A 264 2.29 -8.39 22.41
N VAL A 265 2.63 -7.31 21.67
CA VAL A 265 2.48 -5.94 22.15
C VAL A 265 1.01 -5.54 22.28
N TRP A 266 0.19 -5.78 21.25
CA TRP A 266 -1.22 -5.40 21.25
C TRP A 266 -2.05 -6.11 22.33
N SER A 267 -1.72 -7.37 22.65
CA SER A 267 -2.35 -8.07 23.78
C SER A 267 -2.15 -7.30 25.09
N ARG A 268 -0.92 -6.85 25.36
CA ARG A 268 -0.59 -6.08 26.56
C ARG A 268 -1.15 -4.67 26.52
N GLU A 269 -1.11 -4.02 25.36
CA GLU A 269 -1.75 -2.70 25.18
C GLU A 269 -3.25 -2.78 25.49
N SER A 270 -3.93 -3.85 25.07
CA SER A 270 -5.35 -4.07 25.37
C SER A 270 -5.64 -4.12 26.87
N GLU A 271 -4.80 -4.79 27.65
CA GLU A 271 -4.94 -4.91 29.11
C GLU A 271 -4.76 -3.55 29.79
N VAL A 272 -3.67 -2.85 29.48
CA VAL A 272 -3.38 -1.52 30.05
C VAL A 272 -4.44 -0.49 29.64
N LEU A 273 -4.91 -0.54 28.39
CA LEU A 273 -5.94 0.35 27.89
C LEU A 273 -7.31 0.10 28.54
N ALA A 274 -7.63 -1.14 28.91
CA ALA A 274 -8.86 -1.46 29.63
C ALA A 274 -8.88 -0.83 31.03
N GLU A 275 -7.75 -0.87 31.73
CA GLU A 275 -7.62 -0.22 33.04
C GLU A 275 -7.70 1.32 32.91
N ALA A 276 -7.01 1.90 31.92
CA ALA A 276 -7.12 3.34 31.64
C ALA A 276 -8.57 3.77 31.36
N ALA A 277 -9.34 2.95 30.64
CA ALA A 277 -10.75 3.21 30.39
C ALA A 277 -11.59 3.24 31.68
N ARG A 278 -11.37 2.28 32.58
CA ARG A 278 -12.05 2.23 33.88
C ARG A 278 -11.78 3.50 34.69
N ILE A 279 -10.54 3.96 34.73
CA ILE A 279 -10.15 5.16 35.49
C ILE A 279 -10.76 6.43 34.86
N VAL A 280 -10.72 6.56 33.53
CA VAL A 280 -11.36 7.68 32.82
C VAL A 280 -12.87 7.72 33.10
N GLU A 281 -13.55 6.57 33.07
CA GLU A 281 -14.98 6.49 33.38
C GLU A 281 -15.29 6.87 34.84
N GLU A 282 -14.49 6.38 35.79
CA GLU A 282 -14.64 6.74 37.21
C GLU A 282 -14.46 8.23 37.43
N LYS A 283 -13.45 8.83 36.79
CA LYS A 283 -13.20 10.26 36.83
C LYS A 283 -14.35 11.06 36.21
N ALA A 284 -14.85 10.64 35.04
CA ALA A 284 -16.01 11.27 34.41
C ALA A 284 -17.26 11.24 35.32
N ARG A 285 -17.52 10.09 35.97
CA ARG A 285 -18.64 9.94 36.91
C ARG A 285 -18.46 10.80 38.17
N SER A 286 -17.26 10.87 38.73
CA SER A 286 -16.95 11.72 39.88
C SER A 286 -17.18 13.20 39.54
N ILE A 287 -16.65 13.69 38.41
CA ILE A 287 -16.86 15.08 37.94
C ILE A 287 -18.36 15.41 37.87
N LEU A 288 -19.18 14.53 37.30
CA LEU A 288 -20.62 14.76 37.16
C LEU A 288 -21.37 14.71 38.49
N ARG A 289 -20.92 13.88 39.45
CA ARG A 289 -21.56 13.75 40.78
C ARG A 289 -21.19 14.87 41.73
N GLU A 290 -19.99 15.44 41.59
CA GLU A 290 -19.45 16.48 42.47
C GLU A 290 -19.64 17.90 41.92
N ALA A 291 -20.11 18.05 40.68
CA ALA A 291 -20.31 19.35 40.05
C ALA A 291 -21.44 20.15 40.72
N GLU A 292 -21.09 21.25 41.40
CA GLU A 292 -22.06 22.25 41.86
C GLU A 292 -22.74 22.99 40.69
N SER A 293 -22.04 23.12 39.56
CA SER A 293 -22.54 23.67 38.30
C SER A 293 -21.90 22.96 37.11
N ILE A 294 -22.71 22.62 36.11
CA ILE A 294 -22.21 21.96 34.89
C ILE A 294 -21.28 22.89 34.11
N GLU A 295 -21.51 24.20 34.15
CA GLU A 295 -20.74 25.17 33.36
C GLU A 295 -19.27 25.24 33.82
N THR A 296 -19.02 25.13 35.13
CA THR A 296 -17.66 25.18 35.69
C THR A 296 -16.86 23.91 35.41
N LYS A 297 -17.55 22.78 35.15
CA LYS A 297 -16.93 21.47 34.90
C LYS A 297 -16.97 21.02 33.44
N ARG A 298 -17.56 21.80 32.53
CA ARG A 298 -17.72 21.49 31.10
C ARG A 298 -16.41 21.01 30.45
N LYS A 299 -15.30 21.72 30.69
CA LYS A 299 -13.98 21.38 30.12
C LYS A 299 -13.43 20.05 30.65
N GLU A 300 -13.65 19.73 31.92
CA GLU A 300 -13.22 18.46 32.53
C GLU A 300 -14.03 17.29 31.96
N VAL A 301 -15.34 17.48 31.79
CA VAL A 301 -16.21 16.50 31.12
C VAL A 301 -15.79 16.31 29.66
N GLU A 302 -15.51 17.38 28.93
CA GLU A 302 -15.04 17.32 27.54
C GLU A 302 -13.71 16.55 27.43
N ASN A 303 -12.76 16.80 28.34
CA ASN A 303 -11.50 16.04 28.40
C ASN A 303 -11.74 14.54 28.64
N ALA A 304 -12.65 14.19 29.55
CA ALA A 304 -12.98 12.80 29.83
C ALA A 304 -13.64 12.11 28.61
N VAL A 305 -14.58 12.79 27.95
CA VAL A 305 -15.22 12.28 26.71
C VAL A 305 -14.18 12.11 25.59
N ASN A 306 -13.29 13.09 25.42
CA ASN A 306 -12.20 12.99 24.44
C ASN A 306 -11.25 11.83 24.75
N ALA A 307 -10.95 11.57 26.02
CA ALA A 307 -10.15 10.42 26.43
C ALA A 307 -10.86 9.08 26.14
N LEU A 308 -12.17 8.97 26.39
CA LEU A 308 -12.95 7.78 26.03
C LEU A 308 -12.97 7.55 24.51
N ASP A 309 -13.20 8.60 23.72
CA ASP A 309 -13.12 8.49 22.26
C ASP A 309 -11.71 8.10 21.79
N ALA A 310 -10.66 8.64 22.40
CA ALA A 310 -9.28 8.26 22.09
C ALA A 310 -9.00 6.79 22.43
N ILE A 311 -9.56 6.28 23.54
CA ILE A 311 -9.50 4.86 23.91
C ILE A 311 -10.21 3.99 22.88
N GLU A 312 -11.39 4.38 22.40
CA GLU A 312 -12.09 3.64 21.36
C GLU A 312 -11.29 3.58 20.05
N VAL A 313 -10.73 4.72 19.63
CA VAL A 313 -9.83 4.77 18.48
C VAL A 313 -8.63 3.85 18.70
N PHE A 314 -7.94 3.96 19.84
CA PHE A 314 -6.77 3.11 20.16
C PHE A 314 -7.14 1.63 20.07
N ARG A 315 -8.26 1.23 20.70
CA ARG A 315 -8.74 -0.16 20.70
C ARG A 315 -9.03 -0.68 19.30
N SER A 316 -9.50 0.19 18.39
CA SER A 316 -9.73 -0.18 16.99
C SER A 316 -8.44 -0.52 16.22
N LEU A 317 -7.28 -0.15 16.75
CA LEU A 317 -5.94 -0.34 16.16
C LEU A 317 -5.14 -1.47 16.83
N LEU A 318 -5.78 -2.29 17.67
CA LEU A 318 -5.16 -3.40 18.41
C LEU A 318 -5.27 -4.77 17.73
N SER A 319 -5.91 -4.84 16.57
CA SER A 319 -5.89 -6.03 15.71
C SER A 319 -6.25 -5.63 14.28
N GLU A 320 -5.83 -6.41 13.30
CA GLU A 320 -6.26 -6.20 11.92
C GLU A 320 -7.77 -6.42 11.81
N ARG A 321 -8.31 -7.37 12.57
CA ARG A 321 -9.76 -7.63 12.63
C ARG A 321 -10.56 -6.41 13.09
N SER A 322 -10.06 -5.68 14.07
CA SER A 322 -10.69 -4.44 14.55
C SER A 322 -10.57 -3.32 13.50
N ILE A 323 -9.43 -3.22 12.81
CA ILE A 323 -9.21 -2.22 11.77
C ILE A 323 -10.17 -2.42 10.59
N ILE A 324 -10.51 -3.66 10.23
CA ILE A 324 -11.39 -3.95 9.08
C ILE A 324 -12.89 -3.96 9.42
N SER A 325 -13.25 -3.64 10.66
CA SER A 325 -14.64 -3.60 11.12
C SER A 325 -15.46 -2.59 10.31
N ASP A 326 -16.74 -2.86 10.08
CA ASP A 326 -17.64 -1.91 9.41
C ASP A 326 -17.79 -0.58 10.19
N ARG A 327 -17.37 -0.52 11.46
CA ARG A 327 -17.35 0.72 12.26
C ARG A 327 -16.04 1.51 12.16
N PHE A 328 -15.04 1.04 11.44
CA PHE A 328 -13.72 1.66 11.47
C PHE A 328 -13.70 3.08 10.89
N GLU A 329 -14.50 3.38 9.87
CA GLU A 329 -14.61 4.76 9.36
C GLU A 329 -15.12 5.74 10.44
N VAL A 330 -16.00 5.30 11.34
CA VAL A 330 -16.43 6.10 12.50
C VAL A 330 -15.26 6.33 13.46
N MET A 331 -14.42 5.31 13.69
CA MET A 331 -13.20 5.45 14.50
C MET A 331 -12.21 6.41 13.85
N LEU A 332 -12.04 6.34 12.53
CA LEU A 332 -11.20 7.27 11.79
C LEU A 332 -11.73 8.71 11.86
N ALA A 333 -13.05 8.90 11.77
CA ALA A 333 -13.67 10.21 11.99
C ALA A 333 -13.39 10.77 13.40
N LYS A 334 -13.49 9.92 14.44
CA LYS A 334 -13.08 10.29 15.81
C LYS A 334 -11.59 10.62 15.88
N ALA A 335 -10.74 9.84 15.23
CA ALA A 335 -9.30 10.05 15.19
C ALA A 335 -8.94 11.41 14.56
N ILE A 336 -9.60 11.79 13.45
CA ILE A 336 -9.44 13.08 12.79
C ILE A 336 -9.94 14.22 13.71
N ARG A 337 -11.15 14.08 14.30
CA ARG A 337 -11.72 15.07 15.24
C ARG A 337 -10.77 15.36 16.40
N LEU A 338 -10.12 14.33 16.92
CA LEU A 338 -9.19 14.41 18.04
C LEU A 338 -7.76 14.84 17.63
N GLY A 339 -7.48 15.02 16.34
CA GLY A 339 -6.13 15.33 15.85
C GLY A 339 -5.12 14.19 15.99
N LEU A 340 -5.61 12.95 16.07
CA LEU A 340 -4.81 11.72 16.17
C LEU A 340 -4.26 11.25 14.82
N VAL A 341 -4.80 11.76 13.72
CA VAL A 341 -4.29 11.59 12.35
C VAL A 341 -3.88 12.98 11.87
N LYS A 342 -2.59 13.14 11.50
CA LYS A 342 -1.99 14.46 11.24
C LYS A 342 -1.54 14.68 9.80
N SER A 343 -1.57 13.64 8.96
CA SER A 343 -1.16 13.74 7.56
C SER A 343 -2.08 12.96 6.63
N ASP A 344 -2.16 13.42 5.39
CA ASP A 344 -2.86 12.73 4.31
C ASP A 344 -2.31 11.30 4.08
N TRP A 345 -1.02 11.07 4.38
CA TRP A 345 -0.40 9.73 4.32
C TRP A 345 -0.99 8.78 5.37
N GLU A 346 -1.14 9.24 6.62
CA GLU A 346 -1.75 8.43 7.68
C GLU A 346 -3.23 8.17 7.39
N GLU A 347 -3.98 9.18 6.93
CA GLU A 347 -5.39 9.02 6.55
C GLU A 347 -5.53 8.02 5.40
N ALA A 348 -4.77 8.17 4.32
CA ALA A 348 -4.80 7.28 3.18
C ALA A 348 -4.40 5.86 3.56
N PHE A 349 -3.38 5.69 4.42
CA PHE A 349 -2.97 4.39 4.91
C PHE A 349 -4.10 3.68 5.67
N LEU A 350 -4.74 4.36 6.63
CA LEU A 350 -5.83 3.79 7.43
C LEU A 350 -7.06 3.47 6.57
N HIS A 351 -7.47 4.37 5.67
CA HIS A 351 -8.59 4.13 4.74
C HIS A 351 -8.32 2.94 3.81
N THR A 352 -7.13 2.86 3.21
CA THR A 352 -6.79 1.76 2.29
C THR A 352 -6.69 0.42 3.02
N TYR A 353 -6.18 0.41 4.25
CA TYR A 353 -6.10 -0.79 5.08
C TYR A 353 -7.50 -1.34 5.38
N TRP A 354 -8.44 -0.47 5.77
CA TRP A 354 -9.83 -0.83 6.00
C TRP A 354 -10.52 -1.28 4.72
N ALA A 355 -10.52 -0.44 3.68
CA ALA A 355 -11.27 -0.65 2.45
C ALA A 355 -10.86 -1.93 1.69
N THR A 356 -9.59 -2.31 1.78
CA THR A 356 -9.07 -3.55 1.17
C THR A 356 -8.89 -4.69 2.16
N GLY A 357 -9.21 -4.47 3.43
CA GLY A 357 -8.88 -5.34 4.53
C GLY A 357 -9.59 -6.70 4.50
N LYS A 358 -10.86 -6.73 4.08
CA LYS A 358 -11.62 -7.99 3.90
C LYS A 358 -10.93 -8.92 2.90
N GLN A 359 -10.51 -8.39 1.75
CA GLN A 359 -9.78 -9.17 0.75
C GLN A 359 -8.37 -9.52 1.23
N MET A 360 -7.70 -8.61 1.93
CA MET A 360 -6.38 -8.86 2.50
C MET A 360 -6.41 -10.02 3.51
N LEU A 361 -7.43 -10.10 4.38
CA LEU A 361 -7.60 -11.24 5.28
C LEU A 361 -7.82 -12.56 4.53
N LYS A 362 -8.63 -12.53 3.47
CA LYS A 362 -8.84 -13.71 2.63
C LYS A 362 -7.52 -14.20 2.04
N ASP A 363 -6.70 -13.30 1.50
CA ASP A 363 -5.37 -13.66 0.95
C ASP A 363 -4.45 -14.29 2.02
N LEU A 364 -4.55 -13.82 3.28
CA LEU A 364 -3.76 -14.34 4.39
C LEU A 364 -4.21 -15.74 4.82
N MET A 365 -5.53 -15.98 4.90
CA MET A 365 -6.13 -17.27 5.24
C MET A 365 -5.91 -18.33 4.16
N GLU A 366 -5.87 -17.95 2.88
CA GLU A 366 -5.58 -18.88 1.78
C GLU A 366 -4.12 -19.37 1.81
N LYS A 367 -3.19 -18.53 2.29
CA LYS A 367 -1.76 -18.88 2.38
C LYS A 367 -1.44 -19.74 3.60
N LYS A 368 -2.16 -19.52 4.71
CA LYS A 368 -1.93 -20.19 5.98
C LYS A 368 -3.28 -20.57 6.54
N GLY A 369 -3.45 -21.82 6.96
CA GLY A 369 -4.50 -22.18 7.92
C GLY A 369 -4.31 -21.53 9.30
N GLU A 370 -3.90 -20.26 9.35
CA GLU A 370 -3.71 -19.42 10.54
C GLU A 370 -4.60 -18.18 10.41
N ASP A 371 -5.29 -17.84 11.50
CA ASP A 371 -6.22 -16.74 11.58
C ASP A 371 -5.55 -15.37 11.37
N ALA A 372 -6.36 -14.45 10.83
CA ALA A 372 -6.11 -13.01 10.88
C ALA A 372 -5.68 -12.58 12.28
N ILE A 373 -4.72 -11.66 12.34
CA ILE A 373 -4.07 -11.22 13.58
C ILE A 373 -4.90 -10.17 14.32
#